data_AF-A0A843BMQ9-F1
#
_entry.id   AF-A0A843BMQ9-F1
#
_cell.length_a   1.000
_cell.length_b   1.000
_cell.length_c   1.000
_cell.angle_alpha   90.00
_cell.angle_beta   90.00
_cell.angle_gamma   90.00
#
_symmetry.space_group_name_H-M   'P 1'
#
loop_
_entity.id
_entity.type
_entity.pdbx_description
1 polymer ?
#
loop_
_entity_poly.entity_id
_entity_poly.type
_entity_poly.pdbx_seq_one_letter_code
_entity_poly.pdbx_strand_id
1 'polypeptide(L)'
;MKRIFLGDISTTIPVVAALALYFFVQPKLGPEIVIVFFAAWIAGYILDYSITVKNSHLLRFERNLVFPVLYKKFGRIITLLIHLTIESLIVVMIPVLFTCDFGLAASSVVALAFGVSHVSAYVSNCRFAKRYSTTL
;
A
#
# COMPACT_ATOMS: atom_id res chain seq x y z
N MET A 1 8.43 -17.47 10.80
CA MET A 1 9.25 -16.33 10.33
C MET A 1 9.69 -16.44 8.87
N LYS A 2 10.39 -17.51 8.43
CA LYS A 2 10.89 -17.66 7.04
C LYS A 2 9.84 -17.48 5.91
N ARG A 3 8.59 -17.94 6.08
CA ARG A 3 7.53 -17.79 5.04
C ARG A 3 6.98 -16.37 4.90
N ILE A 4 7.01 -15.55 5.95
CA ILE A 4 6.51 -14.16 5.93
C ILE A 4 7.50 -13.27 5.16
N PHE A 5 8.80 -13.54 5.29
CA PHE A 5 9.86 -12.83 4.59
C PHE A 5 9.86 -13.09 3.07
N LEU A 6 9.53 -14.32 2.65
CA LEU A 6 9.48 -14.70 1.24
C LEU A 6 8.27 -14.12 0.47
N GLY A 7 7.12 -13.98 1.14
CA GLY A 7 5.93 -13.37 0.53
C GLY A 7 6.09 -11.89 0.21
N ASP A 8 6.92 -11.20 1.01
CA ASP A 8 7.30 -9.80 0.78
C ASP A 8 8.14 -9.67 -0.49
N ILE A 9 9.20 -10.47 -0.59
CA ILE A 9 10.13 -10.44 -1.73
C ILE A 9 9.40 -10.70 -3.05
N SER A 10 8.45 -11.64 -3.08
CA SER A 10 7.68 -11.95 -4.28
C SER A 10 6.77 -10.83 -4.77
N THR A 11 6.41 -9.86 -3.92
CA THR A 11 5.60 -8.70 -4.31
C THR A 11 6.49 -7.47 -4.50
N THR A 12 7.45 -7.24 -3.62
CA THR A 12 8.34 -6.08 -3.64
C THR A 12 9.26 -6.07 -4.85
N ILE A 13 9.89 -7.19 -5.22
CA ILE A 13 10.83 -7.21 -6.36
C ILE A 13 10.11 -6.84 -7.68
N PRO A 14 8.99 -7.48 -8.05
CA PRO A 14 8.28 -7.10 -9.27
C PRO A 14 7.81 -5.65 -9.27
N VAL A 15 7.32 -5.14 -8.13
CA VAL A 15 6.87 -3.75 -8.01
C VAL A 15 8.03 -2.77 -8.19
N VAL A 16 9.17 -3.01 -7.54
CA VAL A 16 10.37 -2.17 -7.68
C VAL A 16 10.90 -2.23 -9.13
N ALA A 17 10.95 -3.42 -9.73
CA ALA A 17 11.38 -3.58 -11.12
C ALA A 17 10.46 -2.83 -12.11
N ALA A 18 9.14 -2.90 -11.91
CA ALA A 18 8.16 -2.19 -12.72
C ALA A 18 8.31 -0.66 -12.58
N LEU A 19 8.52 -0.16 -11.36
CA LEU A 19 8.78 1.26 -11.12
C LEU A 19 10.07 1.71 -11.79
N ALA A 20 11.16 0.96 -11.62
CA ALA A 20 12.45 1.26 -12.26
C ALA A 20 12.33 1.30 -13.78
N LEU A 21 11.63 0.33 -14.38
CA LEU A 21 11.37 0.30 -15.82
C LEU A 21 10.55 1.52 -16.27
N TYR A 22 9.50 1.89 -15.52
CA TYR A 22 8.70 3.07 -15.82
C TYR A 22 9.54 4.35 -15.78
N PHE A 23 10.34 4.57 -14.73
CA PHE A 23 11.16 5.77 -14.62
C PHE A 23 12.30 5.83 -15.65
N PHE A 24 12.73 4.68 -16.17
CA PHE A 24 13.70 4.60 -17.26
C PHE A 24 13.08 4.92 -18.63
N VAL A 25 11.90 4.39 -18.94
CA VAL A 25 11.26 4.53 -20.26
C VAL A 25 10.40 5.80 -20.36
N GLN A 26 9.77 6.21 -19.26
CA GLN A 26 8.86 7.35 -19.14
C GLN A 26 7.76 7.41 -20.22
N PRO A 27 6.98 6.32 -20.40
CA PRO A 27 5.90 6.32 -21.37
C PRO A 27 4.84 7.37 -21.00
N LYS A 28 4.28 8.05 -22.01
CA LYS A 28 3.15 8.96 -21.82
C LYS A 28 1.91 8.16 -21.44
N LEU A 29 1.23 8.57 -20.38
CA LEU A 29 -0.04 7.97 -19.93
C LEU A 29 -1.20 8.91 -20.25
N GLY A 30 -2.28 8.36 -20.77
CA GLY A 30 -3.55 9.08 -20.93
C GLY A 30 -4.19 9.39 -19.57
N PRO A 31 -4.99 10.47 -19.48
CA PRO A 31 -5.62 10.87 -18.22
C PRO A 31 -6.55 9.79 -17.63
N GLU A 32 -7.17 8.96 -18.47
CA GLU A 32 -8.03 7.87 -18.04
C GLU A 32 -7.26 6.82 -17.24
N ILE A 33 -6.04 6.48 -17.70
CA ILE A 33 -5.16 5.50 -17.04
C ILE A 33 -4.68 6.05 -15.70
N VAL A 34 -4.31 7.33 -15.67
CA VAL A 34 -3.89 8.03 -14.44
C VAL A 34 -4.98 7.94 -13.36
N ILE A 35 -6.24 8.20 -13.73
CA ILE A 35 -7.37 8.10 -12.81
C ILE A 35 -7.55 6.67 -12.30
N VAL A 36 -7.50 5.68 -13.20
CA VAL A 36 -7.64 4.26 -12.83
C VAL A 36 -6.55 3.82 -11.85
N PHE A 37 -5.31 4.28 -12.03
CA PHE A 37 -4.20 3.91 -11.17
C PHE A 37 -4.36 4.47 -9.75
N PHE A 38 -4.77 5.73 -9.62
CA PHE A 38 -5.11 6.29 -8.31
C PHE A 38 -6.32 5.60 -7.66
N ALA A 39 -7.35 5.29 -8.45
CA ALA A 39 -8.53 4.58 -7.95
C ALA A 39 -8.17 3.17 -7.42
N ALA A 40 -7.30 2.45 -8.13
CA ALA A 40 -6.80 1.14 -7.71
C ALA A 40 -6.02 1.22 -6.39
N TRP A 41 -5.18 2.27 -6.22
CA TRP A 41 -4.49 2.53 -4.97
C TRP A 41 -5.43 2.78 -3.80
N ILE A 42 -6.36 3.73 -3.96
CA ILE A 42 -7.32 4.08 -2.91
C ILE A 42 -8.17 2.86 -2.52
N ALA A 43 -8.64 2.09 -3.51
CA ALA A 43 -9.41 0.88 -3.25
C ALA A 43 -8.59 -0.18 -2.51
N GLY A 44 -7.34 -0.43 -2.95
CA GLY A 44 -6.42 -1.35 -2.28
C GLY A 44 -6.16 -0.95 -0.83
N TYR A 45 -5.82 0.32 -0.60
CA TYR A 45 -5.59 0.89 0.72
C TYR A 45 -6.79 0.71 1.65
N ILE A 46 -8.00 1.04 1.18
CA ILE A 46 -9.24 0.89 1.97
C ILE A 46 -9.49 -0.58 2.32
N LEU A 47 -9.27 -1.51 1.40
CA LEU A 47 -9.45 -2.94 1.64
C LEU A 47 -8.49 -3.45 2.72
N ASP A 48 -7.20 -3.14 2.58
CA ASP A 48 -6.15 -3.53 3.52
C ASP A 48 -6.39 -2.94 4.92
N TYR A 49 -6.67 -1.64 4.99
CA TYR A 49 -7.04 -0.98 6.23
C TYR A 49 -8.28 -1.62 6.89
N SER A 50 -9.30 -1.92 6.08
CA SER A 50 -10.56 -2.48 6.58
C SER A 50 -10.38 -3.87 7.19
N ILE A 51 -9.57 -4.75 6.58
CA ILE A 51 -9.34 -6.09 7.14
C ILE A 51 -8.52 -6.01 8.44
N THR A 52 -7.52 -5.14 8.50
CA THR A 52 -6.68 -4.93 9.70
C THR A 52 -7.49 -4.39 10.87
N VAL A 53 -8.38 -3.41 10.64
CA VAL A 53 -9.20 -2.86 11.72
C VAL A 53 -10.33 -3.79 12.14
N LYS A 54 -10.98 -4.50 11.20
CA LYS A 54 -12.02 -5.49 11.54
C LYS A 54 -11.47 -6.63 12.39
N ASN A 55 -10.19 -6.96 12.26
CA ASN A 55 -9.53 -8.02 12.99
C ASN A 55 -8.45 -7.43 13.90
N SER A 56 -8.85 -6.84 15.03
CA SER A 56 -7.94 -6.11 15.93
C SER A 56 -6.73 -6.91 16.44
N HIS A 57 -6.77 -8.24 16.40
CA HIS A 57 -5.61 -9.09 16.70
C HIS A 57 -4.49 -8.94 15.66
N LEU A 58 -4.81 -8.60 14.40
CA LEU A 58 -3.84 -8.31 13.33
C LEU A 58 -2.97 -7.09 13.66
N LEU A 59 -3.49 -6.12 14.42
CA LEU A 59 -2.73 -4.93 14.86
C LEU A 59 -1.47 -5.30 15.64
N ARG A 60 -1.40 -6.50 16.26
CA ARG A 60 -0.22 -6.97 16.98
C ARG A 60 0.89 -7.46 16.05
N PHE A 61 0.55 -7.79 14.82
CA PHE A 61 1.45 -8.31 13.79
C PHE A 61 1.76 -7.26 12.72
N GLU A 62 1.25 -6.03 12.88
CA GLU A 62 1.51 -4.95 11.96
C GLU A 62 2.99 -4.59 11.92
N ARG A 63 3.52 -4.42 10.71
CA ARG A 63 4.92 -4.06 10.52
C ARG A 63 5.15 -2.58 10.74
N ASN A 64 4.16 -1.75 10.41
CA ASN A 64 4.19 -0.34 10.73
C ASN A 64 3.86 -0.14 12.21
N LEU A 65 4.89 -0.06 13.06
CA LEU A 65 4.71 0.11 14.51
C LEU A 65 3.98 1.40 14.90
N VAL A 66 3.97 2.42 14.03
CA VAL A 66 3.24 3.67 14.27
C VAL A 66 1.73 3.44 14.18
N PHE A 67 1.29 2.54 13.30
CA PHE A 67 -0.13 2.32 13.03
C PHE A 67 -0.92 1.84 14.27
N PRO A 68 -0.50 0.80 15.02
CA PRO A 68 -1.18 0.40 16.25
C PRO A 68 -1.19 1.48 17.34
N VAL A 69 -0.14 2.31 17.41
CA VAL A 69 -0.03 3.40 18.39
C VAL A 69 -1.07 4.49 18.08
N LEU A 70 -1.14 4.93 16.82
CA LEU A 70 -2.14 5.91 16.38
C LEU A 70 -3.56 5.36 16.55
N TYR A 71 -3.78 4.10 16.19
CA TYR A 71 -5.08 3.44 16.32
C TYR A 71 -5.58 3.42 17.76
N LYS A 72 -4.71 3.08 18.72
CA LYS A 72 -5.07 3.05 20.15
C LYS A 72 -5.34 4.46 20.71
N LYS A 73 -4.60 5.46 20.26
CA LYS A 73 -4.66 6.83 20.81
C LYS A 73 -5.81 7.66 20.22
N PHE A 74 -6.05 7.55 18.91
CA PHE A 74 -6.95 8.44 18.18
C PHE A 74 -8.13 7.71 17.52
N GLY A 75 -8.12 6.37 17.52
CA GLY A 75 -9.16 5.57 16.91
C GLY A 75 -9.05 5.45 15.40
N ARG A 76 -10.05 4.80 14.81
CA ARG A 76 -10.07 4.37 13.40
C ARG A 76 -9.91 5.53 12.42
N ILE A 77 -10.85 6.47 12.43
CA ILE A 77 -10.94 7.51 11.39
C ILE A 77 -9.66 8.36 11.34
N ILE A 78 -9.15 8.81 12.48
CA ILE A 78 -7.96 9.64 12.52
C ILE A 78 -6.73 8.87 12.02
N THR A 79 -6.58 7.60 12.40
CA THR A 79 -5.47 6.76 11.92
C THR A 79 -5.53 6.55 10.41
N LEU A 80 -6.72 6.31 9.86
CA LEU A 80 -6.94 6.19 8.42
C LEU A 80 -6.48 7.46 7.69
N LEU A 81 -6.88 8.63 8.19
CA LEU A 81 -6.57 9.92 7.55
C LEU A 81 -5.07 10.25 7.63
N ILE A 82 -4.43 10.03 8.78
CA ILE A 82 -3.00 10.27 8.95
C ILE A 82 -2.20 9.36 8.00
N HIS A 83 -2.54 8.06 7.98
CA HIS A 83 -1.79 7.09 7.19
C HIS A 83 -2.00 7.32 5.68
N LEU A 84 -3.22 7.65 5.26
CA LEU A 84 -3.51 8.05 3.87
C LEU A 84 -2.75 9.33 3.48
N THR A 85 -2.65 10.31 4.38
CA THR A 85 -1.91 11.55 4.12
C THR A 85 -0.43 11.28 3.94
N ILE A 86 0.17 10.47 4.82
CA ILE A 86 1.58 10.09 4.73
C ILE A 86 1.84 9.33 3.42
N GLU A 87 0.99 8.36 3.05
CA GLU A 87 1.16 7.63 1.80
C GLU A 87 0.95 8.53 0.58
N SER A 88 0.00 9.46 0.62
CA SER A 88 -0.18 10.45 -0.45
C SER A 88 1.09 11.28 -0.66
N LEU A 89 1.74 11.71 0.43
CA LEU A 89 3.01 12.42 0.36
C LEU A 89 4.10 11.54 -0.27
N ILE A 90 4.19 10.27 0.11
CA ILE A 90 5.16 9.33 -0.49
C ILE A 90 4.90 9.14 -1.99
N VAL A 91 3.64 8.92 -2.37
CA VAL A 91 3.21 8.72 -3.77
C VAL A 91 3.58 9.90 -4.65
N VAL A 92 3.49 11.13 -4.12
CA VAL A 92 3.83 12.36 -4.85
C VAL A 92 5.32 12.69 -4.79
N MET A 93 6.02 12.36 -3.69
CA MET A 93 7.44 12.67 -3.51
C MET A 93 8.38 11.70 -4.22
N ILE A 94 8.03 10.41 -4.36
CA ILE A 94 8.86 9.43 -5.06
C ILE A 94 9.18 9.90 -6.49
N PRO A 95 8.20 10.31 -7.33
CA PRO A 95 8.49 10.83 -8.67
C PRO A 95 9.47 11.98 -8.68
N VAL A 96 9.32 12.94 -7.75
CA VAL A 96 10.21 14.11 -7.65
C VAL A 96 11.67 13.70 -7.47
N LEU A 97 11.96 12.61 -6.76
CA LEU A 97 13.33 12.11 -6.57
C LEU A 97 13.95 11.54 -7.85
N PHE A 98 13.13 11.03 -8.77
CA PHE A 98 13.60 10.37 -10.01
C PHE A 98 13.54 11.27 -11.24
N THR A 99 12.54 12.15 -11.32
CA THR A 99 12.28 12.99 -12.50
C THR A 99 12.48 14.47 -12.24
N CYS A 100 12.74 14.89 -11.00
CA CYS A 100 12.78 16.30 -10.58
C CYS A 100 11.52 17.09 -10.96
N ASP A 101 10.38 16.42 -11.08
CA ASP A 101 9.09 17.00 -11.48
C ASP A 101 7.92 16.32 -10.74
N PHE A 102 6.83 17.06 -10.52
CA PHE A 102 5.58 16.61 -9.89
C PHE A 102 4.62 15.92 -10.89
N GLY A 103 5.17 15.18 -11.84
CA GLY A 103 4.40 14.60 -12.94
C GLY A 103 3.27 13.68 -12.44
N LEU A 104 2.01 14.08 -12.67
CA LEU A 104 0.82 13.31 -12.27
C LEU A 104 0.84 11.86 -12.80
N ALA A 105 1.36 11.67 -14.01
CA ALA A 105 1.51 10.34 -14.60
C ALA A 105 2.44 9.46 -13.75
N ALA A 106 3.61 9.97 -13.35
CA ALA A 106 4.56 9.22 -12.55
C ALA A 106 4.03 8.94 -11.14
N SER A 107 3.39 9.92 -10.52
CA SER A 107 2.70 9.74 -9.23
C SER A 107 1.63 8.65 -9.31
N SER A 108 0.89 8.57 -10.42
CA SER A 108 -0.13 7.52 -10.60
C SER A 108 0.48 6.12 -10.70
N VAL A 109 1.65 5.96 -11.34
CA VAL A 109 2.33 4.66 -11.40
C VAL A 109 2.81 4.24 -10.02
N VAL A 110 3.36 5.17 -9.24
CA VAL A 110 3.71 4.93 -7.84
C VAL A 110 2.48 4.57 -7.02
N ALA A 111 1.36 5.26 -7.22
CA ALA A 111 0.09 4.94 -6.58
C ALA A 111 -0.33 3.49 -6.91
N LEU A 112 -0.33 3.10 -8.18
CA LEU A 112 -0.68 1.73 -8.59
C LEU A 112 0.22 0.69 -7.90
N ALA A 113 1.53 0.93 -7.84
CA ALA A 113 2.48 0.06 -7.14
C ALA A 113 2.13 -0.14 -5.66
N PHE A 114 1.75 0.93 -4.97
CA PHE A 114 1.23 0.86 -3.60
C PHE A 114 -0.12 0.11 -3.55
N GLY A 115 -1.02 0.37 -4.50
CA GLY A 115 -2.29 -0.34 -4.62
C GLY A 115 -2.14 -1.86 -4.74
N VAL A 116 -1.24 -2.32 -5.61
CA VAL A 116 -0.91 -3.76 -5.74
C VAL A 116 -0.37 -4.32 -4.41
N SER A 117 0.49 -3.55 -3.73
CA SER A 117 1.04 -3.94 -2.43
C SER A 117 -0.05 -4.10 -1.37
N HIS A 118 -1.01 -3.17 -1.31
CA HIS A 118 -2.17 -3.27 -0.40
C HIS A 118 -3.10 -4.41 -0.74
N VAL A 119 -3.37 -4.68 -2.02
CA VAL A 119 -4.20 -5.84 -2.41
C VAL A 119 -3.52 -7.15 -2.01
N SER A 120 -2.20 -7.24 -2.18
CA SER A 120 -1.42 -8.39 -1.71
C SER A 120 -1.50 -8.54 -0.18
N ALA A 121 -1.33 -7.44 0.56
CA ALA A 121 -1.45 -7.40 2.01
C ALA A 121 -2.87 -7.80 2.47
N TYR A 122 -3.91 -7.26 1.85
CA TYR A 122 -5.31 -7.61 2.10
C TYR A 122 -5.57 -9.11 1.94
N VAL A 123 -5.10 -9.72 0.84
CA VAL A 123 -5.25 -11.16 0.60
C VAL A 123 -4.50 -11.98 1.66
N SER A 124 -3.29 -11.54 2.03
CA SER A 124 -2.50 -12.17 3.10
C SER A 124 -3.21 -12.10 4.45
N ASN A 125 -3.71 -10.91 4.81
CA ASN A 125 -4.43 -10.63 6.06
C ASN A 125 -5.75 -11.41 6.13
N CYS A 126 -6.50 -11.53 5.02
CA CYS A 126 -7.67 -12.40 4.94
C CYS A 126 -7.33 -13.87 5.24
N ARG A 127 -6.26 -14.39 4.64
CA ARG A 127 -5.81 -15.78 4.87
C ARG A 127 -5.33 -15.99 6.31
N PHE A 128 -4.64 -15.01 6.87
CA PHE A 128 -4.14 -15.06 8.24
C PHE A 128 -5.29 -15.02 9.26
N ALA A 129 -6.24 -14.08 9.12
CA ALA A 129 -7.40 -13.97 9.98
C ALA A 129 -8.22 -15.26 10.02
N LYS A 130 -8.48 -15.88 8.84
CA LYS A 130 -9.19 -17.16 8.74
C LYS A 130 -8.47 -18.30 9.46
N ARG A 131 -7.14 -18.37 9.37
CA ARG A 131 -6.35 -19.42 10.05
C ARG A 131 -6.29 -19.20 11.57
N TYR A 132 -6.20 -17.94 11.99
CA TYR A 132 -6.15 -17.61 13.41
C TYR A 132 -7.49 -17.95 14.09
N SER A 133 -8.63 -17.65 13.45
CA SER A 133 -9.95 -18.00 13.97
C SER A 133 -10.23 -19.51 14.06
N THR A 134 -9.57 -20.35 13.26
CA THR A 134 -9.73 -21.82 13.34
C THR A 134 -8.82 -22.48 14.37
N THR A 135 -7.87 -21.73 14.94
CA THR A 135 -6.88 -22.25 15.90
C THR A 135 -7.22 -21.86 17.35
N LEU A 136 -8.14 -20.92 17.53
CA LEU A 136 -8.76 -20.57 18.81
C LEU A 136 -10.04 -21.37 19.02
#